data_AF-U7NQG3-F1
#
_entry.id   AF-U7NQG3-F1
#
_cell.length_a   1.000
_cell.length_b   1.000
_cell.length_c   1.000
_cell.angle_alpha   90.00
_cell.angle_beta   90.00
_cell.angle_gamma   90.00
#
_symmetry.space_group_name_H-M   'P 1'
#
loop_
_entity.id
_entity.type
_entity.pdbx_description
1 polymer ?
#
loop_
_entity_poly.entity_id
_entity_poly.type
_entity_poly.pdbx_seq_one_letter_code
_entity_poly.pdbx_strand_id
1 'polypeptide(L)'
;MDLFPDYVAIQWFSFAEQKFYQRIIKVPRAWQDKMLEPALLQTELHGDVMKPRNFIVFGLAPGGEVVVWMMNQIGNEVELARFQANELDRDPDIYRVNTEEYLEQHGDFLDQHGIPTSGW
;
A
#
# COMPACT_ATOMS: atom_id res chain seq x y z
N MET A 1 1.52 -21.10 18.27
CA MET A 1 1.64 -19.63 18.37
C MET A 1 0.89 -19.09 17.17
N ASP A 2 -0.16 -18.29 17.41
CA ASP A 2 -0.87 -17.63 16.32
C ASP A 2 0.00 -16.46 15.83
N LEU A 3 0.43 -16.52 14.57
CA LEU A 3 1.37 -15.57 13.97
C LEU A 3 0.66 -14.41 13.28
N PHE A 4 -0.67 -14.38 13.27
CA PHE A 4 -1.41 -13.33 12.61
C PHE A 4 -1.42 -12.05 13.48
N PRO A 5 -1.04 -10.88 12.93
CA PRO A 5 -0.81 -9.68 13.70
C PRO A 5 -2.11 -9.10 14.23
N ASP A 6 -2.10 -8.58 15.46
CA ASP A 6 -3.24 -7.83 16.02
C ASP A 6 -3.20 -6.33 15.63
N TYR A 7 -2.00 -5.83 15.32
CA TYR A 7 -1.77 -4.43 14.97
C TYR A 7 -0.69 -4.29 13.90
N VAL A 8 -0.86 -3.29 13.04
CA VAL A 8 0.13 -2.86 12.05
C VAL A 8 0.34 -1.36 12.21
N ALA A 9 1.59 -0.95 12.47
CA ALA A 9 1.99 0.45 12.52
C ALA A 9 2.76 0.79 11.25
N ILE A 10 2.32 1.84 10.55
CA ILE A 10 2.91 2.28 9.28
C ILE A 10 3.19 3.77 9.38
N GLN A 11 4.39 4.16 8.95
CA GLN A 11 4.78 5.54 8.73
C GLN A 11 5.41 5.62 7.34
N TRP A 12 5.04 6.62 6.55
CA TRP A 12 5.61 6.83 5.22
C TRP A 12 5.77 8.32 4.89
N PHE A 13 6.52 8.58 3.83
CA PHE A 13 6.70 9.91 3.27
C PHE A 13 6.07 9.96 1.87
N SER A 14 5.25 10.97 1.62
CA SER A 14 4.66 11.26 0.31
C SER A 14 5.60 12.19 -0.44
N PHE A 15 6.30 11.66 -1.45
CA PHE A 15 7.20 12.47 -2.29
C PHE A 15 6.44 13.53 -3.10
N ALA A 16 5.19 13.26 -3.50
CA ALA A 16 4.35 14.21 -4.24
C ALA A 16 3.91 15.41 -3.38
N GLU A 17 3.84 15.26 -2.06
CA GLU A 17 3.35 16.31 -1.15
C GLU A 17 4.42 16.83 -0.20
N GLN A 18 5.58 16.17 -0.16
CA GLN A 18 6.65 16.41 0.82
C GLN A 18 6.13 16.34 2.26
N LYS A 19 5.36 15.29 2.58
CA LYS A 19 4.70 15.12 3.89
C LYS A 19 4.91 13.75 4.49
N PHE A 20 4.96 13.69 5.81
CA PHE A 20 4.96 12.44 6.56
C PHE A 20 3.55 12.07 6.99
N TYR A 21 3.22 10.79 6.88
CA TYR A 21 1.97 10.23 7.38
C TYR A 21 2.24 9.05 8.31
N GLN A 22 1.37 8.85 9.30
CA GLN A 22 1.39 7.68 10.15
C GLN A 22 0.01 7.14 10.50
N ARG A 23 -0.07 5.83 10.70
CA ARG A 23 -1.27 5.16 11.22
C ARG A 23 -0.91 3.91 12.01
N ILE A 24 -1.64 3.68 13.09
CA ILE A 24 -1.75 2.37 13.75
C ILE A 24 -3.10 1.78 13.37
N ILE A 25 -3.09 0.59 12.80
CA ILE A 25 -4.26 -0.15 12.35
C ILE A 25 -4.42 -1.37 13.25
N LYS A 26 -5.57 -1.48 13.91
CA LYS A 26 -5.97 -2.75 14.54
C LYS A 26 -6.42 -3.70 13.45
N VAL A 27 -5.83 -4.88 13.39
CA VAL A 27 -6.16 -5.92 12.42
C VAL A 27 -7.30 -6.78 12.99
N PRO A 28 -8.50 -6.74 12.40
CA PRO A 28 -9.60 -7.60 12.84
C PRO A 28 -9.29 -9.07 12.56
N ARG A 29 -9.56 -9.95 13.52
CA ARG A 29 -9.45 -11.40 13.32
C ARG A 29 -10.32 -11.93 12.18
N ALA A 30 -11.45 -11.28 11.94
CA ALA A 30 -12.31 -11.57 10.79
C ALA A 30 -11.59 -11.46 9.43
N TRP A 31 -10.50 -10.68 9.32
CA TRP A 31 -9.70 -10.66 8.09
C TRP A 31 -8.97 -11.98 7.87
N GLN A 32 -8.46 -12.60 8.94
CA GLN A 32 -7.84 -13.93 8.89
C GLN A 32 -8.84 -14.98 8.42
N ASP A 33 -10.06 -14.95 8.96
CA ASP A 33 -11.13 -15.87 8.56
C ASP A 33 -11.47 -15.70 7.08
N LYS A 34 -11.58 -14.44 6.61
CA LYS A 34 -11.84 -14.13 5.20
C LYS A 34 -10.69 -14.54 4.27
N MET A 35 -9.45 -14.52 4.76
CA MET A 35 -8.29 -14.99 4.01
C MET A 35 -8.29 -16.51 3.80
N LEU A 36 -8.94 -17.28 4.67
CA LEU A 36 -9.08 -18.73 4.51
C LEU A 36 -10.06 -19.12 3.38
N GLU A 37 -10.90 -18.17 2.93
CA GLU A 37 -11.78 -18.38 1.78
C GLU A 37 -10.94 -18.61 0.51
N PRO A 38 -11.12 -19.75 -0.18
CA PRO A 38 -10.37 -20.04 -1.40
C PRO A 38 -10.66 -19.03 -2.51
N ALA A 39 -9.59 -18.59 -3.16
CA ALA A 39 -9.62 -17.77 -4.37
C ALA A 39 -8.91 -18.50 -5.52
N LEU A 40 -9.33 -18.19 -6.74
CA LEU A 40 -8.69 -18.69 -7.95
C LEU A 40 -7.25 -18.20 -8.03
N LEU A 41 -6.30 -19.12 -8.07
CA LEU A 41 -4.88 -18.91 -8.31
C LEU A 41 -4.52 -19.64 -9.61
N GLN A 42 -4.06 -18.90 -10.60
CA GLN A 42 -3.64 -19.44 -11.88
C GLN A 42 -2.15 -19.78 -11.82
N THR A 43 -1.81 -21.02 -12.17
CA THR A 43 -0.43 -21.50 -12.16
C THR A 43 -0.07 -22.09 -13.51
N GLU A 44 1.17 -21.88 -13.95
CA GLU A 44 1.65 -22.45 -15.22
C GLU A 44 1.71 -23.99 -15.17
N LEU A 45 2.03 -24.55 -14.01
CA LEU A 45 2.26 -25.99 -13.83
C LEU A 45 0.99 -26.81 -13.61
N HIS A 46 -0.02 -26.24 -12.95
CA HIS A 46 -1.23 -26.96 -12.51
C HIS A 46 -2.52 -26.33 -13.03
N GLY A 47 -2.44 -25.27 -13.84
CA GLY A 47 -3.59 -24.50 -14.28
C GLY A 47 -4.25 -23.77 -13.11
N ASP A 48 -5.57 -23.65 -13.20
CA ASP A 48 -6.43 -22.99 -12.22
C ASP A 48 -6.59 -23.84 -10.94
N VAL A 49 -6.15 -23.30 -9.80
CA VAL A 49 -6.28 -23.94 -8.49
C VAL A 49 -6.96 -23.01 -7.49
N MET A 50 -7.79 -23.56 -6.59
CA MET A 50 -8.42 -22.80 -5.52
C MET A 50 -7.54 -22.86 -4.27
N LYS A 51 -7.03 -21.71 -3.82
CA LYS A 51 -6.20 -21.62 -2.59
C LYS A 51 -6.61 -20.44 -1.72
N PRO A 52 -6.42 -20.51 -0.40
CA PRO A 52 -6.59 -19.36 0.48
C PRO A 52 -5.78 -18.13 0.01
N ARG A 53 -6.25 -16.95 0.41
CA ARG A 53 -5.49 -15.70 0.27
C ARG A 53 -4.41 -15.65 1.35
N ASN A 54 -3.20 -15.26 0.96
CA ASN A 54 -2.03 -15.30 1.83
C ASN A 54 -1.30 -13.95 1.94
N PHE A 55 -1.77 -12.92 1.22
CA PHE A 55 -1.29 -11.56 1.34
C PHE A 55 -2.35 -10.64 1.93
N ILE A 56 -1.92 -9.76 2.84
CA ILE A 56 -2.58 -8.49 3.12
C ILE A 56 -1.69 -7.40 2.55
N VAL A 57 -2.27 -6.52 1.72
CA VAL A 57 -1.55 -5.43 1.06
C VAL A 57 -2.06 -4.12 1.60
N PHE A 58 -1.15 -3.22 1.96
CA PHE A 58 -1.44 -1.86 2.40
C PHE A 58 -0.97 -0.89 1.31
N GLY A 59 -1.89 -0.34 0.53
CA GLY A 59 -1.62 0.73 -0.41
C GLY A 59 -1.57 2.05 0.33
N LEU A 60 -0.49 2.81 0.13
CA LEU A 60 -0.26 4.10 0.76
C LEU A 60 -0.31 5.17 -0.33
N ALA A 61 -1.29 6.06 -0.24
CA ALA A 61 -1.45 7.14 -1.21
C ALA A 61 -1.04 8.49 -0.60
N PRO A 62 -0.72 9.49 -1.45
CA PRO A 62 -0.76 10.90 -1.07
C PRO A 62 -2.12 11.27 -0.44
N GLY A 63 -2.14 12.34 0.34
CA GLY A 63 -3.29 12.75 1.15
C GLY A 63 -3.49 11.90 2.41
N GLY A 64 -2.64 10.89 2.65
CA GLY A 64 -2.70 10.05 3.85
C GLY A 64 -3.69 8.88 3.76
N GLU A 65 -4.20 8.54 2.57
CA GLU A 65 -5.11 7.40 2.41
C GLU A 65 -4.35 6.07 2.49
N VAL A 66 -4.90 5.12 3.26
CA VAL A 66 -4.45 3.74 3.31
C VAL A 66 -5.59 2.84 2.84
N VAL A 67 -5.37 2.08 1.77
CA VAL A 67 -6.31 1.07 1.29
C VAL A 67 -5.74 -0.31 1.59
N VAL A 68 -6.57 -1.20 2.14
CA VAL A 68 -6.13 -2.55 2.52
C VAL A 68 -6.84 -3.58 1.67
N TRP A 69 -6.07 -4.48 1.07
CA TRP A 69 -6.59 -5.62 0.30
C TRP A 69 -6.09 -6.94 0.85
N MET A 70 -6.80 -8.01 0.52
CA MET A 70 -6.28 -9.36 0.59
C MET A 70 -6.24 -9.99 -0.81
N MET A 71 -5.22 -10.81 -1.08
CA MET A 71 -5.07 -11.53 -2.35
C MET A 71 -4.20 -12.79 -2.19
N ASN A 72 -4.22 -13.68 -3.19
CA ASN A 72 -3.13 -14.66 -3.42
C ASN A 72 -2.47 -14.47 -4.79
N GLN A 73 -3.02 -13.62 -5.64
CA GLN A 73 -2.50 -13.29 -6.96
C GLN A 73 -2.98 -11.89 -7.36
N ILE A 74 -2.16 -11.18 -8.13
CA ILE A 74 -2.58 -9.93 -8.78
C ILE A 74 -3.82 -10.21 -9.65
N GLY A 75 -4.86 -9.39 -9.50
CA GLY A 75 -6.14 -9.48 -10.22
C GLY A 75 -7.29 -10.15 -9.45
N ASN A 76 -7.07 -10.68 -8.24
CA ASN A 76 -8.13 -11.25 -7.40
C ASN A 76 -8.25 -10.61 -6.01
N GLU A 77 -7.78 -9.37 -5.92
CA GLU A 77 -7.79 -8.54 -4.74
C GLU A 77 -9.21 -8.32 -4.23
N VAL A 78 -9.37 -8.38 -2.91
CA VAL A 78 -10.59 -7.98 -2.22
C VAL A 78 -10.24 -6.88 -1.25
N GLU A 79 -10.84 -5.71 -1.44
CA GLU A 79 -10.71 -4.59 -0.50
C GLU A 79 -11.33 -4.97 0.85
N LEU A 80 -10.57 -4.71 1.92
CA LEU A 80 -10.94 -4.99 3.30
C LEU A 80 -11.37 -3.72 4.03
N ALA A 81 -10.64 -2.62 3.82
CA ALA A 81 -10.88 -1.35 4.50
C ALA A 81 -10.12 -0.19 3.85
N ARG A 82 -10.58 1.03 4.15
CA ARG A 82 -9.87 2.29 3.92
C ARG A 82 -9.67 3.03 5.23
N PHE A 83 -8.52 3.68 5.38
CA PHE A 83 -8.18 4.49 6.54
C PHE A 83 -7.59 5.82 6.12
N GLN A 84 -7.78 6.81 6.98
CA GLN A 84 -7.08 8.09 6.91
C GLN A 84 -5.95 8.10 7.94
N ALA A 85 -4.72 8.34 7.48
CA ALA A 85 -3.56 8.55 8.32
C ALA A 85 -3.48 9.99 8.83
N ASN A 86 -2.72 10.16 9.91
CA ASN A 86 -2.41 11.47 10.44
C ASN A 86 -1.15 12.01 9.77
N GLU A 87 -1.19 13.26 9.34
CA GLU A 87 0.02 14.01 8.98
C GLU A 87 0.90 14.19 10.22
N LEU A 88 2.21 14.04 10.04
CA LEU A 88 3.19 14.29 11.08
C LEU A 88 3.87 15.63 10.83
N ASP A 89 3.89 16.47 11.86
CA ASP A 89 4.68 17.69 11.89
C ASP A 89 6.16 17.34 12.06
N ARG A 90 6.81 17.04 10.93
CA ARG A 90 8.24 16.75 10.82
C ARG A 90 8.79 17.51 9.64
N ASP A 91 10.04 17.95 9.79
CA ASP A 91 10.75 18.66 8.73
C ASP A 91 10.89 17.77 7.47
N PRO A 92 10.27 18.14 6.34
CA PRO A 92 10.36 17.38 5.10
C PRO A 92 11.71 17.58 4.38
N ASP A 93 12.53 18.56 4.79
CA ASP A 93 13.81 18.88 4.15
C ASP A 93 14.76 17.67 4.09
N ILE A 94 14.57 16.68 4.96
CA ILE A 94 15.37 15.45 4.95
C ILE A 94 15.26 14.65 3.64
N TYR A 95 14.17 14.84 2.87
CA TYR A 95 13.97 14.21 1.56
C TYR A 95 13.92 15.21 0.40
N ARG A 96 14.00 16.52 0.68
CA ARG A 96 13.84 17.56 -0.33
C ARG A 96 14.91 17.46 -1.42
N VAL A 97 16.18 17.37 -1.05
CA VAL A 97 17.30 17.28 -2.02
C VAL A 97 17.16 16.06 -2.93
N ASN A 98 16.84 14.89 -2.35
CA ASN A 98 16.66 13.66 -3.13
C ASN A 98 15.45 13.76 -4.07
N THR A 99 14.38 14.44 -3.64
CA THR A 99 13.19 14.66 -4.48
C THR A 99 13.51 15.61 -5.64
N GLU A 100 14.16 16.74 -5.36
CA GLU A 100 14.58 17.72 -6.35
C GLU A 100 15.48 17.09 -7.41
N GLU A 101 16.51 16.34 -6.99
CA GLU A 101 17.43 15.65 -7.90
C GLU A 101 16.70 14.61 -8.78
N TYR A 102 15.77 13.84 -8.21
CA TYR A 102 15.00 12.86 -8.98
C TYR A 102 14.11 13.54 -10.03
N LEU A 103 13.43 14.63 -9.67
CA LEU A 103 12.59 15.39 -10.59
C LEU A 103 13.41 16.06 -11.69
N GLU A 104 14.62 16.54 -11.38
CA GLU A 104 15.54 17.08 -12.38
C GLU A 104 16.01 15.99 -13.37
N GLN A 105 16.32 14.79 -12.89
CA GLN A 105 16.83 13.70 -13.72
C GLN A 105 15.75 12.96 -14.52
N HIS A 106 14.51 12.95 -14.02
CA HIS A 106 13.45 12.07 -14.54
C HIS A 106 12.12 12.76 -14.82
N GLY A 107 12.01 14.08 -14.64
CA GLY A 107 10.77 14.84 -14.85
C GLY A 107 10.13 14.59 -16.22
N ASP A 108 10.91 14.65 -17.29
CA ASP A 108 10.44 14.41 -18.66
C ASP A 108 9.75 13.04 -18.83
N PHE A 109 10.28 12.00 -18.17
CA PHE A 109 9.70 10.66 -18.19
C PHE A 109 8.37 10.62 -17.43
N LEU A 110 8.32 11.23 -16.25
CA LEU A 110 7.08 11.30 -15.46
C LEU A 110 5.97 12.01 -16.23
N ASP A 111 6.31 13.14 -16.86
CA ASP A 111 5.38 13.94 -17.66
C ASP A 111 4.89 13.18 -18.89
N GLN A 112 5.79 12.50 -19.62
CA GLN A 112 5.43 11.69 -20.79
C GLN A 112 4.44 10.57 -20.44
N HIS A 113 4.51 10.03 -19.23
CA HIS A 113 3.67 8.94 -18.76
C HIS A 113 2.47 9.40 -17.90
N GLY A 114 2.27 10.71 -17.76
CA GLY A 114 1.15 11.28 -17.00
C GLY A 114 1.19 10.97 -15.50
N ILE A 115 2.39 10.76 -14.95
CA ILE A 115 2.57 10.48 -13.52
C ILE A 115 2.52 11.82 -12.77
N PRO A 116 1.54 12.03 -11.86
CA PRO A 116 1.41 13.29 -11.15
C PRO A 116 2.58 13.49 -10.16
N THR A 117 3.25 14.64 -10.25
CA THR A 117 4.36 15.05 -9.37
C THR A 117 3.89 15.89 -8.17
N SER A 118 2.61 16.28 -8.18
CA SER A 118 1.88 16.85 -7.04
C SER A 118 0.62 16.01 -6.80
N GLY A 119 -0.02 16.13 -5.62
CA GLY A 119 -1.09 15.24 -5.13
C GLY A 119 -2.18 14.78 -6.13
N TRP A 120 -2.92 13.73 -5.75
CA TRP A 120 -3.99 13.12 -6.55
C TRP A 120 -5.30 13.90 -6.52
#